data_AF-A0A7X8MAE5-F1
#
_entry.id   AF-A0A7X8MAE5-F1
#
_cell.length_a   1.000
_cell.length_b   1.000
_cell.length_c   1.000
_cell.angle_alpha   90.00
_cell.angle_beta   90.00
_cell.angle_gamma   90.00
#
_symmetry.space_group_name_H-M   'P 1'
#
loop_
_entity.id
_entity.type
_entity.pdbx_description
1 polymer ?
#
loop_
_entity_poly.entity_id
_entity_poly.type
_entity_poly.pdbx_seq_one_letter_code
_entity_poly.pdbx_strand_id
1 'polypeptide(L)' 'IRSYVFHPYNLVKDHRTEHETSNISTVMDGDLDDFIHAYLMQQ' A
#
# COMPACT_ATOMS: atom_id res chain seq x y z
N ILE A 1 -0.78 -0.01 9.52
CA ILE A 1 -1.67 -1.17 9.28
C ILE A 1 -2.33 -0.89 7.95
N ARG A 2 -2.48 -1.89 7.09
CA ARG A 2 -2.90 -1.68 5.70
C ARG A 2 -4.35 -2.08 5.48
N SER A 3 -5.07 -1.26 4.73
CA SER A 3 -6.40 -1.56 4.21
C SER A 3 -6.29 -1.95 2.74
N TYR A 4 -6.99 -3.02 2.36
CA TYR A 4 -7.06 -3.53 0.99
C TYR A 4 -8.51 -3.57 0.56
N VAL A 5 -8.87 -2.74 -0.42
CA VAL A 5 -10.22 -2.66 -0.99
C VAL A 5 -10.13 -3.09 -2.44
N PHE A 6 -10.79 -4.19 -2.81
CA PHE A 6 -10.79 -4.69 -4.19
C PHE A 6 -11.98 -4.18 -5.01
N HIS A 7 -13.13 -3.98 -4.36
CA HIS A 7 -14.35 -3.47 -4.99
C HIS A 7 -15.01 -2.45 -4.06
N PRO A 8 -15.63 -1.38 -4.59
CA PRO A 8 -15.84 -1.09 -6.01
C PRO A 8 -14.63 -0.46 -6.73
N TYR A 9 -13.56 -0.18 -6.00
CA TYR A 9 -12.29 0.32 -6.52
C TYR A 9 -11.13 -0.46 -5.90
N ASN A 10 -10.06 -0.61 -6.67
CA ASN A 10 -8.81 -1.21 -6.20
C ASN A 10 -7.99 -0.14 -5.48
N LEU A 11 -7.85 -0.27 -4.15
CA LEU A 11 -7.05 0.60 -3.30
C LEU A 11 -6.33 -0.20 -2.21
N VAL A 12 -5.01 0.00 -2.10
CA VAL A 12 -4.23 -0.34 -0.91
C VAL A 12 -3.83 0.96 -0.23
N LYS A 13 -4.10 1.08 1.06
CA LYS A 13 -3.68 2.22 1.88
C LYS A 13 -2.98 1.76 3.15
N ASP A 14 -1.78 2.28 3.43
CA ASP A 14 -1.12 2.10 4.72
C ASP A 14 -1.39 3.30 5.63
N HIS A 15 -2.12 3.07 6.72
CA HIS A 15 -2.48 4.10 7.71
C HIS A 15 -1.33 4.52 8.62
N ARG A 16 -0.14 3.90 8.50
CA ARG A 16 1.05 4.38 9.20
C ARG A 16 1.65 5.55 8.44
N THR A 17 1.82 5.37 7.13
CA THR A 17 2.58 6.26 6.25
C THR A 17 1.71 7.16 5.39
N GLU A 18 0.39 6.97 5.42
CA GLU A 18 -0.58 7.55 4.49
C GLU A 18 -0.28 7.25 3.01
N HIS A 19 0.62 6.29 2.74
CA HIS A 19 0.93 5.86 1.38
C HIS A 19 -0.18 4.98 0.83
N GLU A 20 -0.58 5.24 -0.41
CA GLU A 20 -1.65 4.49 -1.09
C GLU A 20 -1.32 4.22 -2.55
N THR A 21 -1.83 3.10 -3.07
CA THR A 21 -1.71 2.71 -4.47
C THR A 21 -2.99 2.04 -4.95
N SER A 22 -3.35 2.27 -6.20
CA SER A 22 -4.46 1.58 -6.87
C SER A 22 -4.03 0.26 -7.53
N ASN A 23 -2.74 -0.01 -7.61
CA ASN A 23 -2.21 -1.22 -8.24
C ASN A 23 -2.14 -2.38 -7.24
N ILE A 24 -3.31 -2.96 -6.91
CA ILE A 24 -3.40 -4.06 -5.96
C ILE A 24 -2.65 -5.31 -6.44
N SER A 25 -2.72 -5.63 -7.73
CA SER A 25 -2.14 -6.87 -8.25
C SER A 25 -0.64 -6.94 -7.95
N THR A 26 0.09 -5.86 -8.24
CA THR A 26 1.53 -5.76 -7.98
C THR A 26 1.86 -5.88 -6.48
N VAL A 27 1.04 -5.27 -5.62
CA VAL A 27 1.18 -5.42 -4.15
C VAL A 27 0.94 -6.86 -3.70
N MET A 28 -0.02 -7.56 -4.30
CA MET A 28 -0.31 -8.97 -4.00
C MET A 28 0.74 -9.92 -4.57
N ASP A 29 1.42 -9.53 -5.66
CA ASP A 29 2.56 -10.24 -6.24
C ASP A 29 3.85 -10.05 -5.43
N GLY A 30 3.81 -9.22 -4.37
CA GLY A 30 4.89 -9.07 -3.39
C GLY A 30 5.70 -7.78 -3.52
N ASP A 31 5.33 -6.88 -4.43
CA ASP A 31 5.97 -5.59 -4.59
C ASP A 31 5.52 -4.63 -3.47
N LEU A 32 6.25 -4.67 -2.36
CA LEU A 32 5.98 -3.92 -1.14
C LEU A 32 7.05 -2.84 -0.85
N ASP A 33 8.02 -2.68 -1.76
CA ASP A 33 9.19 -1.84 -1.55
C ASP A 33 8.78 -0.38 -1.30
N ASP A 34 7.81 0.14 -2.05
CA ASP A 34 7.28 1.50 -1.86
C ASP A 34 6.70 1.70 -0.45
N PHE A 35 5.98 0.70 0.07
CA PHE A 35 5.44 0.77 1.43
C PHE A 35 6.52 0.66 2.51
N ILE A 36 7.56 -0.13 2.27
CA ILE A 36 8.69 -0.28 3.19
C ILE A 36 9.49 1.03 3.22
N HIS A 37 9.84 1.59 2.06
CA HIS A 37 10.53 2.86 1.95
C HIS A 37 9.72 4.00 2.58
N ALA A 38 8.41 4.09 2.29
CA ALA A 38 7.55 5.09 2.89
C ALA A 38 7.55 5.00 4.43
N TYR A 39 7.62 3.79 4.99
CA TYR A 39 7.69 3.60 6.45
C TYR A 39 9.02 4.05 7.04
N LEU A 40 10.13 3.73 6.37
CA LEU A 40 11.47 4.12 6.81
C LEU A 40 11.72 5.62 6.68
N MET A 41 11.14 6.29 5.67
CA MET A 41 11.28 7.74 5.47
C MET A 41 10.44 8.58 6.44
N GLN A 42 9.42 8.00 7.06
CA GLN A 42 8.56 8.70 8.00
C GLN A 42 9.12 8.73 9.44
N GLN A 43 10.30 8.14 9.64
CA GLN A 43 11.01 8.04 10.92
C GLN A 43 12.10 9.11 11.04
#